data_AF-A0A433RAS5-F1
#
_entry.id   AF-A0A433RAS5-F1
#
_cell.length_a   1.000
_cell.length_b   1.000
_cell.length_c   1.000
_cell.angle_alpha   90.00
_cell.angle_beta   90.00
_cell.angle_gamma   90.00
#
_symmetry.space_group_name_H-M   'P 1'
#
loop_
_entity.id
_entity.type
_entity.pdbx_description
1 polymer ?
#
loop_
_entity_poly.entity_id
_entity_poly.type
_entity_poly.pdbx_seq_one_letter_code
_entity_poly.pdbx_strand_id
1 'polypeptide(L)'
;MESVKIGFSIFLVIIILLIIAYLSYRKLEAKRSALRDKELFYINYKRPAVKDELKNKTLEEYIHYEKYGKSKLASFFYAFSDEEATAPDKIAINNFEFEVMYYWDCKENLNEYQQEIIDLWKKFFDLFSSYKRLDEIKSILSILTRLSTISGIAKEKKGELDSQLIDLFEGRFRSKFKTIEFRVVVEEIVDWYTYKGDYYYPFMGIGTTETELHHLETLYNNYDSDFEKLKTEVPALFLKYSGCIYYFYENLPRYTDRNYDAFFRYVMLGRIAVFRNIGELDKMSDTIYLFMKYKANQIRGANLYWHKVMDYYTGFGEKPFRLLKLYLTVQVIFFILMYPYSWSPIELKGILPDDPIWSKMVSTLYFNSTTLLTSVYGDISPNNAWAKLLVIIEQVLGYITCGSLVALTLRKWFRY
;
A
#
# COMPACT_ATOMS: atom_id res chain seq x y z
N MET A 1 -1.92 14.87 53.19
CA MET A 1 -2.35 15.87 52.18
C MET A 1 -1.37 15.97 51.01
N GLU A 2 -0.05 15.85 51.23
CA GLU A 2 0.97 15.89 50.17
C GLU A 2 0.96 14.67 49.24
N SER A 3 0.71 13.46 49.76
CA SER A 3 0.56 12.23 48.95
C SER A 3 -0.55 12.32 47.89
N VAL A 4 -1.63 13.05 48.21
CA VAL A 4 -2.76 13.29 47.30
C VAL A 4 -2.37 14.26 46.17
N LYS A 5 -1.56 15.28 46.47
CA LYS A 5 -1.08 16.25 45.47
C LYS A 5 -0.13 15.61 44.45
N ILE A 6 0.68 14.65 44.89
CA ILE A 6 1.63 13.92 44.03
C ILE A 6 0.88 12.95 43.13
N GLY A 7 -0.05 12.17 43.69
CA GLY A 7 -0.92 11.29 42.90
C GLY A 7 -1.71 12.06 41.84
N PHE A 8 -2.20 13.25 42.19
CA PHE A 8 -2.89 14.13 41.25
C PHE A 8 -1.96 14.65 40.14
N SER A 9 -0.73 15.02 40.45
CA SER A 9 0.23 15.54 39.45
C SER A 9 0.66 14.46 38.44
N ILE A 10 0.94 13.25 38.91
CA ILE A 10 1.27 12.11 38.04
C ILE A 10 0.07 11.74 37.17
N PHE A 11 -1.13 11.70 37.76
CA PHE A 11 -2.37 11.44 37.04
C PHE A 11 -2.65 12.49 35.95
N LEU A 12 -2.41 13.77 36.26
CA LEU A 12 -2.56 14.87 35.31
C LEU A 12 -1.59 14.75 34.13
N VAL A 13 -0.32 14.41 34.38
CA VAL A 13 0.68 14.20 33.32
C VAL A 13 0.30 13.03 32.43
N ILE A 14 -0.16 11.91 33.00
CA ILE A 14 -0.65 10.75 32.23
C ILE A 14 -1.85 11.15 31.36
N ILE A 15 -2.82 11.91 31.90
CA ILE A 15 -3.96 12.41 31.14
C ILE A 15 -3.51 13.32 29.99
N ILE A 16 -2.60 14.25 30.22
CA ILE A 16 -2.10 15.16 29.19
C ILE A 16 -1.40 14.37 28.08
N LEU A 17 -0.58 13.38 28.41
CA LEU A 17 0.09 12.52 27.43
C LEU A 17 -0.93 11.70 26.62
N LEU A 18 -1.98 11.16 27.27
CA LEU A 18 -3.06 10.45 26.60
C LEU A 18 -3.86 11.36 25.65
N ILE A 19 -4.12 12.60 26.05
CA ILE A 19 -4.80 13.61 25.22
C ILE A 19 -3.95 13.99 24.01
N ILE A 20 -2.65 14.25 24.20
CA ILE A 20 -1.74 14.60 23.09
C ILE A 20 -1.63 13.43 22.11
N ALA A 21 -1.53 12.20 22.59
CA ALA A 21 -1.51 10.99 21.77
C ALA A 21 -2.83 10.82 20.99
N TYR A 22 -3.97 11.04 21.65
CA TYR A 22 -5.30 10.96 21.04
C TYR A 22 -5.53 12.04 19.95
N LEU A 23 -5.16 13.29 20.22
CA LEU A 23 -5.28 14.38 19.26
C LEU A 23 -4.35 14.19 18.05
N SER A 24 -3.12 13.74 18.29
CA SER A 24 -2.17 13.39 17.23
C SER A 24 -2.70 12.25 16.36
N TYR A 25 -3.33 11.25 16.97
CA TYR A 25 -3.99 10.15 16.27
C TYR A 25 -5.14 10.66 15.38
N ARG A 26 -6.06 11.46 15.92
CA ARG A 26 -7.19 12.04 15.16
C ARG A 26 -6.74 12.86 13.96
N LYS A 27 -5.67 13.65 14.11
CA LYS A 27 -5.11 14.45 13.01
C LYS A 27 -4.52 13.58 11.91
N LEU A 28 -3.88 12.47 12.26
CA LEU A 28 -3.36 11.48 11.32
C LEU A 28 -4.47 10.72 10.59
N GLU A 29 -5.55 10.38 11.30
CA GLU A 29 -6.72 9.69 10.74
C GLU A 29 -7.50 10.60 9.77
N ALA A 30 -7.71 11.87 10.14
CA ALA A 30 -8.30 12.86 9.25
C ALA A 30 -7.43 13.12 8.00
N LYS A 31 -6.10 13.18 8.15
CA LYS A 31 -5.19 13.32 7.00
C LYS A 31 -5.20 12.08 6.10
N ARG A 32 -5.33 10.87 6.67
CA ARG A 32 -5.46 9.61 5.91
C ARG A 32 -6.80 9.45 5.22
N SER A 33 -7.91 9.85 5.83
CA SER A 33 -9.21 9.84 5.15
C SER A 33 -9.22 10.87 4.02
N ALA A 34 -8.71 12.08 4.28
CA ALA A 34 -8.59 13.12 3.26
C ALA A 34 -7.62 12.75 2.13
N LEU A 35 -6.58 11.95 2.39
CA LEU A 35 -5.68 11.41 1.36
C LEU A 35 -6.33 10.25 0.59
N ARG A 36 -7.07 9.33 1.23
CA ARG A 36 -7.85 8.30 0.51
C ARG A 36 -8.93 8.91 -0.37
N ASP A 37 -9.61 9.93 0.14
CA ASP A 37 -10.64 10.64 -0.62
C ASP A 37 -10.04 11.52 -1.72
N LYS A 38 -8.76 11.93 -1.62
CA LYS A 38 -8.02 12.67 -2.66
C LYS A 38 -7.23 11.81 -3.64
N GLU A 39 -6.80 10.61 -3.28
CA GLU A 39 -6.10 9.68 -4.19
C GLU A 39 -7.08 8.95 -5.11
N LEU A 40 -8.38 8.98 -4.80
CA LEU A 40 -9.47 8.66 -5.73
C LEU A 40 -9.75 9.78 -6.75
N PHE A 41 -9.05 10.93 -6.69
CA PHE A 41 -9.13 11.97 -7.71
C PHE A 41 -8.09 11.74 -8.82
N TYR A 42 -8.59 11.16 -9.92
CA TYR A 42 -8.19 11.37 -11.31
C TYR A 42 -6.84 12.07 -11.52
N ILE A 43 -5.81 11.30 -11.86
CA ILE A 43 -4.70 11.85 -12.64
C ILE A 43 -5.34 12.37 -13.93
N ASN A 44 -5.38 13.70 -14.04
CA ASN A 44 -6.05 14.42 -15.11
C ASN A 44 -5.21 14.30 -16.39
N TYR A 45 -5.17 13.09 -16.95
CA TYR A 45 -4.56 12.85 -18.26
C TYR A 45 -5.45 13.51 -19.30
N LYS A 46 -5.07 14.73 -19.70
CA LYS A 46 -5.72 15.44 -20.80
C LYS A 46 -5.45 14.66 -22.09
N ARG A 47 -6.51 14.15 -22.71
CA ARG A 47 -6.47 13.68 -24.09
C ARG A 47 -5.85 14.79 -24.96
N PRO A 48 -4.92 14.46 -25.88
CA PRO A 48 -4.40 15.44 -26.82
C PRO A 48 -5.54 16.12 -27.56
N ALA A 49 -5.40 17.40 -27.91
CA ALA A 49 -6.37 18.06 -28.76
C ALA A 49 -6.50 17.28 -30.08
N VAL A 50 -7.74 17.10 -30.55
CA VAL A 50 -8.00 16.53 -31.87
C VAL A 50 -7.29 17.39 -32.90
N LYS A 51 -6.45 16.75 -33.73
CA LYS A 51 -5.74 17.46 -34.80
C LYS A 51 -6.75 18.03 -35.78
N ASP A 52 -6.54 19.26 -36.23
CA ASP A 52 -7.45 19.92 -37.17
C ASP A 52 -7.66 19.12 -38.46
N GLU A 53 -6.64 18.40 -38.93
CA GLU A 53 -6.71 17.51 -40.11
C GLU A 53 -7.66 16.30 -39.93
N LEU A 54 -7.99 15.92 -38.69
CA LEU A 54 -8.83 14.78 -38.36
C LEU A 54 -10.26 15.16 -37.94
N LYS A 55 -10.53 16.46 -37.75
CA LYS A 55 -11.84 16.95 -37.36
C LYS A 55 -12.86 16.67 -38.45
N ASN A 56 -14.06 16.25 -38.05
CA ASN A 56 -15.21 16.00 -38.91
C ASN A 56 -15.05 14.87 -39.95
N LYS A 57 -13.95 14.09 -39.91
CA LYS A 57 -13.82 12.93 -40.80
C LYS A 57 -14.86 11.86 -40.48
N THR A 58 -15.36 11.17 -41.49
CA THR A 58 -16.10 9.91 -41.30
C THR A 58 -15.13 8.79 -40.90
N LEU A 59 -15.67 7.65 -40.45
CA LEU A 59 -14.85 6.49 -40.12
C LEU A 59 -14.08 5.98 -41.36
N GLU A 60 -14.72 5.95 -42.53
CA GLU A 60 -14.11 5.53 -43.79
C GLU A 60 -12.98 6.49 -44.21
N GLU A 61 -13.20 7.80 -44.04
CA GLU A 61 -12.18 8.82 -44.33
C GLU A 61 -10.99 8.75 -43.36
N TYR A 62 -11.23 8.38 -42.10
CA TYR A 62 -10.19 8.14 -41.11
C TYR A 62 -9.39 6.89 -41.43
N ILE A 63 -10.05 5.78 -41.75
CA ILE A 63 -9.40 4.52 -42.17
C ILE A 63 -8.54 4.79 -43.41
N HIS A 64 -9.08 5.50 -44.40
CA HIS A 64 -8.31 5.89 -45.57
C HIS A 64 -7.11 6.76 -45.20
N TYR A 65 -7.26 7.71 -44.28
CA TYR A 65 -6.15 8.55 -43.82
C TYR A 65 -5.06 7.73 -43.10
N GLU A 66 -5.41 6.84 -42.19
CA GLU A 66 -4.44 6.00 -41.48
C GLU A 66 -3.74 5.03 -42.44
N LYS A 67 -4.47 4.43 -43.39
CA LYS A 67 -3.91 3.50 -44.37
C LYS A 67 -3.05 4.17 -45.44
N TYR A 68 -3.39 5.38 -45.90
CA TYR A 68 -2.75 5.96 -47.09
C TYR A 68 -2.22 7.39 -46.89
N GLY A 69 -2.77 8.16 -45.95
CA GLY A 69 -2.51 9.59 -45.78
C GLY A 69 -1.45 9.95 -44.75
N LYS A 70 -1.24 9.11 -43.72
CA LYS A 70 -0.37 9.44 -42.57
C LYS A 70 1.13 9.46 -42.90
N SER A 71 1.61 8.49 -43.68
CA SER A 71 2.96 8.46 -44.26
C SER A 71 3.11 7.30 -45.26
N LYS A 72 4.09 7.39 -46.17
CA LYS A 72 4.47 6.27 -47.06
C LYS A 72 4.85 4.99 -46.30
N LEU A 73 5.38 5.12 -45.08
CA LEU A 73 5.76 3.99 -44.24
C LEU A 73 4.53 3.32 -43.64
N ALA A 74 3.58 4.11 -43.13
CA ALA A 74 2.30 3.60 -42.62
C ALA A 74 1.53 2.86 -43.71
N SER A 75 1.49 3.41 -44.92
CA SER A 75 0.85 2.73 -46.06
C SER A 75 1.53 1.42 -46.44
N PHE A 76 2.85 1.33 -46.31
CA PHE A 76 3.56 0.08 -46.52
C PHE A 76 3.25 -0.95 -45.44
N PHE A 77 3.19 -0.54 -44.17
CA PHE A 77 2.83 -1.41 -43.05
C PHE A 77 1.41 -1.97 -43.17
N TYR A 78 0.44 -1.15 -43.56
CA TYR A 78 -0.94 -1.60 -43.73
C TYR A 78 -1.14 -2.46 -44.99
N ALA A 79 -0.40 -2.19 -46.08
CA ALA A 79 -0.40 -3.07 -47.25
C ALA A 79 0.13 -4.48 -46.90
N PHE A 80 1.19 -4.55 -46.07
CA PHE A 80 1.75 -5.81 -45.60
C PHE A 80 0.80 -6.53 -44.61
N SER A 81 0.10 -5.78 -43.75
CA SER A 81 -0.86 -6.37 -42.81
C SER A 81 -2.13 -6.87 -43.49
N ASP A 82 -2.58 -6.20 -44.56
CA ASP A 82 -3.73 -6.61 -45.38
C ASP A 82 -3.40 -7.91 -46.17
N GLU A 83 -2.15 -8.14 -46.60
CA GLU A 83 -1.71 -9.42 -47.21
C GLU A 83 -1.66 -10.58 -46.20
N GLU A 84 -1.31 -10.32 -44.94
CA GLU A 84 -1.34 -11.32 -43.87
C GLU A 84 -2.73 -11.52 -43.24
N ALA A 85 -3.69 -10.62 -43.47
CA ALA A 85 -5.04 -10.66 -42.91
C ALA A 85 -5.99 -11.52 -43.77
N THR A 86 -5.63 -12.78 -44.01
CA THR A 86 -6.50 -13.73 -44.73
C THR A 86 -7.57 -14.35 -43.82
N ALA A 87 -7.39 -14.30 -42.50
CA ALA A 87 -8.34 -14.83 -41.53
C ALA A 87 -9.46 -13.80 -41.25
N PRO A 88 -10.75 -14.19 -41.34
CA PRO A 88 -11.89 -13.30 -41.07
C PRO A 88 -11.80 -12.57 -39.73
N ASP A 89 -11.30 -13.26 -38.69
CA ASP A 89 -11.17 -12.70 -37.34
C ASP A 89 -10.14 -11.57 -37.26
N LYS A 90 -9.04 -11.65 -38.04
CA LYS A 90 -7.99 -10.62 -38.06
C LYS A 90 -8.49 -9.35 -38.75
N ILE A 91 -9.32 -9.49 -39.78
CA ILE A 91 -9.99 -8.36 -40.44
C ILE A 91 -10.97 -7.68 -39.46
N ALA A 92 -11.76 -8.48 -38.73
CA ALA A 92 -12.71 -7.96 -37.76
C ALA A 92 -12.01 -7.20 -36.61
N ILE A 93 -10.90 -7.74 -36.08
CA ILE A 93 -10.05 -7.06 -35.08
C ILE A 93 -9.51 -5.73 -35.63
N ASN A 94 -8.91 -5.73 -36.81
CA ASN A 94 -8.33 -4.51 -37.39
C ASN A 94 -9.39 -3.42 -37.60
N ASN A 95 -10.56 -3.79 -38.12
CA ASN A 95 -11.66 -2.85 -38.31
C ASN A 95 -12.15 -2.29 -36.97
N PHE A 96 -12.27 -3.13 -35.95
CA PHE A 96 -12.63 -2.70 -34.61
C PHE A 96 -11.58 -1.77 -33.98
N GLU A 97 -10.28 -2.07 -34.15
CA GLU A 97 -9.20 -1.19 -33.70
C GLU A 97 -9.27 0.20 -34.37
N PHE A 98 -9.54 0.25 -35.67
CA PHE A 98 -9.78 1.52 -36.36
C PHE A 98 -10.99 2.27 -35.82
N GLU A 99 -12.08 1.59 -35.50
CA GLU A 99 -13.26 2.21 -34.88
C GLU A 99 -12.89 2.82 -33.52
N VAL A 100 -12.20 2.09 -32.64
CA VAL A 100 -11.76 2.60 -31.33
C VAL A 100 -10.87 3.83 -31.50
N MET A 101 -9.90 3.75 -32.41
CA MET A 101 -8.98 4.85 -32.69
C MET A 101 -9.68 6.05 -33.32
N TYR A 102 -10.69 5.84 -34.16
CA TYR A 102 -11.51 6.90 -34.74
C TYR A 102 -12.18 7.75 -33.66
N TYR A 103 -12.82 7.12 -32.66
CA TYR A 103 -13.40 7.87 -31.54
C TYR A 103 -12.32 8.60 -30.73
N TRP A 104 -11.16 7.96 -30.54
CA TRP A 104 -10.04 8.55 -29.82
C TRP A 104 -9.35 9.71 -30.54
N ASP A 105 -9.31 9.73 -31.87
CA ASP A 105 -8.56 10.72 -32.64
C ASP A 105 -9.46 11.79 -33.27
N CYS A 106 -10.70 11.48 -33.66
CA CYS A 106 -11.54 12.37 -34.46
C CYS A 106 -12.66 13.07 -33.69
N LYS A 107 -13.18 12.49 -32.60
CA LYS A 107 -14.38 13.02 -31.91
C LYS A 107 -14.02 13.98 -30.77
N GLU A 108 -14.36 15.27 -30.88
CA GLU A 108 -14.02 16.26 -29.85
C GLU A 108 -14.85 16.11 -28.56
N ASN A 109 -16.18 16.11 -28.68
CA ASN A 109 -17.09 15.99 -27.52
C ASN A 109 -17.55 14.54 -27.32
N LEU A 110 -16.76 13.74 -26.60
CA LEU A 110 -17.09 12.31 -26.37
C LEU A 110 -18.36 12.09 -25.53
N ASN A 111 -18.87 13.10 -24.83
CA ASN A 111 -20.10 12.98 -24.05
C ASN A 111 -21.34 12.72 -24.92
N GLU A 112 -21.29 13.08 -26.20
CA GLU A 112 -22.37 12.83 -27.16
C GLU A 112 -22.38 11.39 -27.68
N TYR A 113 -21.33 10.60 -27.41
CA TYR A 113 -21.11 9.27 -28.00
C TYR A 113 -21.09 8.14 -26.96
N GLN A 114 -21.79 8.32 -25.83
CA GLN A 114 -21.79 7.33 -24.74
C GLN A 114 -22.29 5.96 -25.21
N GLN A 115 -23.35 5.93 -26.00
CA GLN A 115 -23.96 4.67 -26.45
C GLN A 115 -23.05 3.94 -27.43
N GLU A 116 -22.43 4.67 -28.34
CA GLU A 116 -21.48 4.13 -29.31
C GLU A 116 -20.24 3.57 -28.62
N ILE A 117 -19.74 4.23 -27.58
CA ILE A 117 -18.62 3.71 -26.78
C ILE A 117 -19.03 2.43 -26.04
N ILE A 118 -20.27 2.33 -25.55
CA ILE A 118 -20.81 1.07 -24.98
C ILE A 118 -20.89 -0.01 -26.07
N ASP A 119 -21.25 0.34 -27.30
CA ASP A 119 -21.31 -0.62 -28.40
C ASP A 119 -19.90 -1.07 -28.84
N LEU A 120 -18.88 -0.21 -28.73
CA LEU A 120 -17.48 -0.63 -28.87
C LEU A 120 -17.08 -1.67 -27.82
N TRP A 121 -17.54 -1.52 -26.57
CA TRP A 121 -17.31 -2.55 -25.55
C TRP A 121 -17.97 -3.89 -25.89
N LYS A 122 -19.20 -3.88 -26.40
CA LYS A 122 -19.88 -5.11 -26.84
C LYS A 122 -19.10 -5.80 -27.97
N LYS A 123 -18.70 -5.03 -28.99
CA LYS A 123 -17.85 -5.53 -30.09
C LYS A 123 -16.53 -6.09 -29.57
N PHE A 124 -15.90 -5.42 -28.62
CA PHE A 124 -14.69 -5.92 -27.97
C PHE A 124 -14.91 -7.26 -27.29
N PHE A 125 -16.01 -7.43 -26.55
CA PHE A 125 -16.33 -8.70 -25.90
C PHE A 125 -16.58 -9.83 -26.91
N ASP A 126 -17.29 -9.55 -28.00
CA ASP A 126 -17.52 -10.51 -29.08
C ASP A 126 -16.20 -10.96 -29.74
N LEU A 127 -15.26 -10.03 -29.91
CA LEU A 127 -13.95 -10.28 -30.51
C LEU A 127 -12.89 -10.77 -29.51
N PHE A 128 -13.19 -10.83 -28.22
CA PHE A 128 -12.20 -11.09 -27.16
C PHE A 128 -11.44 -12.41 -27.38
N SER A 129 -12.14 -13.45 -27.80
CA SER A 129 -11.57 -14.79 -28.05
C SER A 129 -10.60 -14.82 -29.24
N SER A 130 -10.74 -13.88 -30.17
CA SER A 130 -9.90 -13.77 -31.37
C SER A 130 -8.54 -13.14 -31.08
N TYR A 131 -8.40 -12.41 -29.97
CA TYR A 131 -7.11 -11.84 -29.54
C TYR A 131 -6.18 -12.90 -28.97
N LYS A 132 -5.04 -13.13 -29.63
CA LYS A 132 -4.07 -14.15 -29.24
C LYS A 132 -3.17 -13.66 -28.11
N ARG A 133 -2.80 -12.38 -28.09
CA ARG A 133 -1.84 -11.84 -27.12
C ARG A 133 -2.50 -10.92 -26.10
N LEU A 134 -2.01 -10.98 -24.87
CA LEU A 134 -2.48 -10.10 -23.80
C LEU A 134 -2.13 -8.62 -24.08
N ASP A 135 -0.98 -8.35 -24.70
CA ASP A 135 -0.55 -6.99 -25.04
C ASP A 135 -1.51 -6.26 -25.99
N GLU A 136 -2.05 -6.99 -26.99
CA GLU A 136 -3.02 -6.46 -27.94
C GLU A 136 -4.30 -6.02 -27.20
N ILE A 137 -4.79 -6.89 -26.32
CA ILE A 137 -5.97 -6.62 -25.49
C ILE A 137 -5.72 -5.39 -24.59
N LYS A 138 -4.57 -5.34 -23.91
CA LYS A 138 -4.21 -4.22 -23.02
C LYS A 138 -4.12 -2.89 -23.75
N SER A 139 -3.58 -2.88 -24.96
CA SER A 139 -3.47 -1.67 -25.79
C SER A 139 -4.86 -1.06 -26.04
N ILE A 140 -5.80 -1.90 -26.50
CA ILE A 140 -7.17 -1.49 -26.80
C ILE A 140 -7.93 -1.10 -25.54
N LEU A 141 -7.85 -1.92 -24.49
CA LEU A 141 -8.49 -1.62 -23.21
C LEU A 141 -8.03 -0.28 -22.62
N SER A 142 -6.75 0.07 -22.81
CA SER A 142 -6.22 1.36 -22.35
C SER A 142 -6.89 2.55 -23.03
N ILE A 143 -7.32 2.39 -24.29
CA ILE A 143 -8.07 3.42 -25.01
C ILE A 143 -9.54 3.37 -24.62
N LEU A 144 -10.17 2.19 -24.61
CA LEU A 144 -11.58 2.01 -24.24
C LEU A 144 -11.90 2.54 -22.83
N THR A 145 -11.06 2.25 -21.85
CA THR A 145 -11.22 2.77 -20.47
C THR A 145 -11.20 4.29 -20.43
N ARG A 146 -10.30 4.93 -21.19
CA ARG A 146 -10.22 6.39 -21.30
C ARG A 146 -11.43 6.97 -22.03
N LEU A 147 -11.85 6.37 -23.15
CA LEU A 147 -13.07 6.75 -23.86
C LEU A 147 -14.28 6.70 -22.92
N SER A 148 -14.39 5.63 -22.13
CA SER A 148 -15.48 5.44 -21.16
C SER A 148 -15.50 6.50 -20.07
N THR A 149 -14.33 6.93 -19.61
CA THR A 149 -14.22 7.98 -18.60
C THR A 149 -14.48 9.36 -19.17
N ILE A 150 -13.92 9.70 -20.33
CA ILE A 150 -14.08 11.02 -20.94
C ILE A 150 -15.51 11.25 -21.45
N SER A 151 -16.17 10.20 -21.94
CA SER A 151 -17.59 10.28 -22.36
C SER A 151 -18.58 10.37 -21.21
N GLY A 152 -18.13 10.18 -19.96
CA GLY A 152 -19.00 10.28 -18.79
C GLY A 152 -19.95 9.08 -18.62
N ILE A 153 -19.57 7.89 -19.08
CA ILE A 153 -20.34 6.66 -18.78
C ILE A 153 -20.50 6.51 -17.26
N ALA A 154 -21.73 6.21 -16.83
CA ALA A 154 -22.07 6.05 -15.42
C ALA A 154 -21.22 4.96 -14.73
N LYS A 155 -20.93 5.15 -13.44
CA LYS A 155 -20.05 4.27 -12.67
C LYS A 155 -20.60 2.84 -12.58
N GLU A 156 -21.91 2.70 -12.45
CA GLU A 156 -22.62 1.43 -12.42
C GLU A 156 -22.38 0.66 -13.71
N LYS A 157 -22.52 1.34 -14.85
CA LYS A 157 -22.31 0.72 -16.16
C LYS A 157 -20.85 0.30 -16.36
N LYS A 158 -19.89 1.10 -15.89
CA LYS A 158 -18.47 0.74 -15.89
C LYS A 158 -18.19 -0.52 -15.05
N GLY A 159 -18.88 -0.67 -13.92
CA GLY A 159 -18.79 -1.87 -13.08
C GLY A 159 -19.34 -3.12 -13.79
N GLU A 160 -20.43 -3.01 -14.55
CA GLU A 160 -20.94 -4.11 -15.37
C GLU A 160 -19.94 -4.54 -16.46
N LEU A 161 -19.29 -3.56 -17.12
CA LEU A 161 -18.27 -3.82 -18.13
C LEU A 161 -17.03 -4.51 -17.53
N ASP A 162 -16.58 -4.07 -16.34
CA ASP A 162 -15.49 -4.72 -15.62
C ASP A 162 -15.85 -6.17 -15.24
N SER A 163 -17.08 -6.40 -14.79
CA SER A 163 -17.56 -7.75 -14.43
C SER A 163 -17.50 -8.71 -15.62
N GLN A 164 -18.01 -8.29 -16.79
CA GLN A 164 -17.92 -9.09 -18.02
C GLN A 164 -16.47 -9.34 -18.44
N LEU A 165 -15.60 -8.34 -18.29
CA LEU A 165 -14.18 -8.46 -18.60
C LEU A 165 -13.49 -9.49 -17.70
N ILE A 166 -13.80 -9.50 -16.40
CA ILE A 166 -13.28 -10.50 -15.47
C ILE A 166 -13.70 -11.89 -15.91
N ASP A 167 -14.99 -12.12 -16.20
CA ASP A 167 -15.50 -13.43 -16.61
C ASP A 167 -14.79 -13.97 -17.85
N LEU A 168 -14.55 -13.10 -18.84
CA LEU A 168 -13.81 -13.44 -20.06
C LEU A 168 -12.36 -13.83 -19.77
N PHE A 169 -11.66 -13.05 -18.93
CA PHE A 169 -10.28 -13.34 -18.54
C PHE A 169 -10.15 -14.61 -17.71
N GLU A 170 -11.04 -14.81 -16.73
CA GLU A 170 -11.08 -16.06 -15.95
C GLU A 170 -11.33 -17.27 -16.85
N GLY A 171 -12.28 -17.17 -17.79
CA GLY A 171 -12.54 -18.20 -18.79
C GLY A 171 -11.29 -18.55 -19.60
N ARG A 172 -10.57 -17.51 -20.07
CA ARG A 172 -9.30 -17.64 -20.81
C ARG A 172 -8.20 -18.28 -19.97
N PHE A 173 -8.04 -17.89 -18.71
CA PHE A 173 -7.02 -18.49 -17.84
C PHE A 173 -7.34 -19.96 -17.52
N ARG A 174 -8.61 -20.26 -17.20
CA ARG A 174 -9.07 -21.64 -16.96
C ARG A 174 -8.83 -22.56 -18.15
N SER A 175 -9.02 -22.09 -19.37
CA SER A 175 -8.74 -22.88 -20.57
C SER A 175 -7.24 -23.09 -20.79
N LYS A 176 -6.40 -22.08 -20.52
CA LYS A 176 -4.94 -22.16 -20.64
C LYS A 176 -4.28 -23.14 -19.65
N PHE A 177 -4.78 -23.24 -18.41
CA PHE A 177 -4.26 -24.23 -17.46
C PHE A 177 -4.37 -25.68 -17.94
N LYS A 178 -5.24 -25.98 -18.92
CA LYS A 178 -5.38 -27.33 -19.48
C LYS A 178 -4.33 -27.66 -20.53
N THR A 179 -3.69 -26.65 -21.12
CA THR A 179 -2.88 -26.80 -22.34
C THR A 179 -1.47 -26.22 -22.19
N ILE A 180 -1.25 -25.34 -21.23
CA ILE A 180 -0.01 -24.60 -21.02
C ILE A 180 0.51 -24.86 -19.60
N GLU A 181 1.83 -24.82 -19.43
CA GLU A 181 2.50 -24.93 -18.13
C GLU A 181 1.99 -23.89 -17.12
N PHE A 182 1.72 -24.33 -15.89
CA PHE A 182 1.20 -23.52 -14.79
C PHE A 182 1.94 -22.18 -14.62
N ARG A 183 3.27 -22.21 -14.64
CA ARG A 183 4.13 -21.03 -14.48
C ARG A 183 3.80 -19.93 -15.50
N VAL A 184 3.67 -20.30 -16.78
CA VAL A 184 3.41 -19.36 -17.88
C VAL A 184 2.03 -18.72 -17.71
N VAL A 185 1.04 -19.51 -17.31
CA VAL A 185 -0.32 -18.99 -17.07
C VAL A 185 -0.34 -18.05 -15.86
N VAL A 186 0.35 -18.38 -14.77
CA VAL A 186 0.47 -17.49 -13.60
C VAL A 186 1.18 -16.18 -13.95
N GLU A 187 2.19 -16.21 -14.80
CA GLU A 187 2.86 -14.98 -15.29
C GLU A 187 1.89 -14.07 -16.05
N GLU A 188 1.06 -14.63 -16.93
CA GLU A 188 0.03 -13.89 -17.65
C GLU A 188 -1.06 -13.34 -16.71
N ILE A 189 -1.45 -14.11 -15.68
CA ILE A 189 -2.40 -13.67 -14.64
C ILE A 189 -1.83 -12.49 -13.85
N VAL A 190 -0.59 -12.59 -13.39
CA VAL A 190 0.10 -11.51 -12.68
C VAL A 190 0.17 -10.26 -13.56
N ASP A 191 0.59 -10.41 -14.81
CA ASP A 191 0.72 -9.32 -15.76
C ASP A 191 -0.64 -8.64 -16.05
N TRP A 192 -1.72 -9.41 -16.13
CA TRP A 192 -3.08 -8.88 -16.24
C TRP A 192 -3.49 -8.09 -14.99
N TYR A 193 -3.31 -8.66 -13.79
CA TYR A 193 -3.75 -8.04 -12.55
C TYR A 193 -2.91 -6.82 -12.17
N THR A 194 -1.61 -6.80 -12.49
CA THR A 194 -0.76 -5.61 -12.37
C THR A 194 -1.27 -4.51 -13.30
N TYR A 195 -1.53 -4.82 -14.58
CA TYR A 195 -2.16 -3.86 -15.49
C TYR A 195 -3.51 -3.35 -14.96
N LYS A 196 -4.31 -4.24 -14.37
CA LYS A 196 -5.62 -3.88 -13.83
C LYS A 196 -5.52 -2.83 -12.72
N GLY A 197 -4.60 -3.05 -11.77
CA GLY A 197 -4.37 -2.12 -10.66
C GLY A 197 -3.69 -0.82 -11.06
N ASP A 198 -2.64 -0.89 -11.88
CA ASP A 198 -1.78 0.27 -12.19
C ASP A 198 -2.38 1.17 -13.28
N TYR A 199 -3.18 0.60 -14.20
CA TYR A 199 -3.71 1.31 -15.36
C TYR A 199 -5.23 1.26 -15.42
N TYR A 200 -5.81 0.07 -15.53
CA TYR A 200 -7.24 -0.08 -15.83
C TYR A 200 -8.14 0.65 -14.83
N TYR A 201 -7.99 0.40 -13.53
CA TYR A 201 -8.83 1.02 -12.50
C TYR A 201 -8.66 2.54 -12.38
N PRO A 202 -7.42 3.08 -12.31
CA PRO A 202 -7.21 4.53 -12.36
C PRO A 202 -7.84 5.20 -13.59
N PHE A 203 -7.73 4.61 -14.79
CA PHE A 203 -8.26 5.21 -16.02
C PHE A 203 -9.76 5.03 -16.18
N MET A 204 -10.32 3.90 -15.74
CA MET A 204 -11.76 3.64 -15.80
C MET A 204 -12.52 4.43 -14.72
N GLY A 205 -11.86 4.84 -13.63
CA GLY A 205 -12.48 5.59 -12.55
C GLY A 205 -13.40 4.72 -11.68
N ILE A 206 -13.06 3.44 -11.55
CA ILE A 206 -13.74 2.47 -10.67
C ILE A 206 -12.74 1.93 -9.63
N GLY A 207 -13.26 1.46 -8.50
CA GLY A 207 -12.44 0.84 -7.46
C GLY A 207 -12.29 -0.67 -7.68
N THR A 208 -11.41 -1.29 -6.90
CA THR A 208 -11.27 -2.75 -6.86
C THR A 208 -12.52 -3.40 -6.29
N THR A 209 -12.85 -4.60 -6.75
CA THR A 209 -13.96 -5.40 -6.22
C THR A 209 -13.43 -6.60 -5.42
N GLU A 210 -14.32 -7.39 -4.84
CA GLU A 210 -13.93 -8.66 -4.22
C GLU A 210 -13.56 -9.74 -5.25
N THR A 211 -14.08 -9.62 -6.48
CA THR A 211 -13.98 -10.66 -7.50
C THR A 211 -12.52 -10.98 -7.85
N GLU A 212 -11.66 -9.95 -7.95
CA GLU A 212 -10.23 -10.13 -8.22
C GLU A 212 -9.57 -11.00 -7.15
N LEU A 213 -9.81 -10.65 -5.88
CA LEU A 213 -9.18 -11.34 -4.76
C LEU A 213 -9.75 -12.74 -4.59
N HIS A 214 -11.05 -12.93 -4.82
CA HIS A 214 -11.68 -14.24 -4.83
C HIS A 214 -11.08 -15.14 -5.91
N HIS A 215 -10.87 -14.63 -7.12
CA HIS A 215 -10.24 -15.40 -8.19
C HIS A 215 -8.80 -15.78 -7.84
N LEU A 216 -8.01 -14.84 -7.33
CA LEU A 216 -6.64 -15.11 -6.88
C LEU A 216 -6.62 -16.15 -5.76
N GLU A 217 -7.49 -16.05 -4.76
CA GLU A 217 -7.62 -17.04 -3.68
C GLU A 217 -8.00 -18.44 -4.22
N THR A 218 -8.99 -18.49 -5.11
CA THR A 218 -9.44 -19.76 -5.71
C THR A 218 -8.34 -20.41 -6.52
N LEU A 219 -7.61 -19.62 -7.30
CA LEU A 219 -6.45 -20.09 -8.04
C LEU A 219 -5.38 -20.64 -7.09
N TYR A 220 -5.08 -19.91 -6.01
CA TYR A 220 -4.10 -20.35 -5.03
C TYR A 220 -4.48 -21.71 -4.43
N ASN A 221 -5.72 -21.84 -3.97
CA ASN A 221 -6.20 -23.04 -3.30
C ASN A 221 -6.28 -24.25 -4.26
N ASN A 222 -6.64 -24.04 -5.52
CA ASN A 222 -6.74 -25.12 -6.51
C ASN A 222 -5.37 -25.67 -6.94
N TYR A 223 -4.30 -24.87 -6.81
CA TYR A 223 -2.95 -25.20 -7.25
C TYR A 223 -1.91 -25.02 -6.13
N ASP A 224 -2.28 -25.27 -4.88
CA ASP A 224 -1.44 -25.00 -3.69
C ASP A 224 -0.04 -25.63 -3.81
N SER A 225 0.05 -26.89 -4.24
CA SER A 225 1.33 -27.59 -4.44
C SER A 225 2.22 -26.93 -5.48
N ASP A 226 1.64 -26.37 -6.54
CA ASP A 226 2.41 -25.70 -7.59
C ASP A 226 2.83 -24.30 -7.15
N PHE A 227 2.03 -23.61 -6.32
CA PHE A 227 2.46 -22.39 -5.66
C PHE A 227 3.59 -22.63 -4.64
N GLU A 228 3.57 -23.74 -3.89
CA GLU A 228 4.70 -24.09 -3.01
C GLU A 228 5.99 -24.32 -3.81
N LYS A 229 5.93 -25.00 -4.96
CA LYS A 229 7.08 -25.11 -5.88
C LYS A 229 7.50 -23.75 -6.42
N LEU A 230 6.54 -22.88 -6.76
CA LEU A 230 6.82 -21.55 -7.29
C LEU A 230 7.64 -20.69 -6.31
N LYS A 231 7.41 -20.83 -4.99
CA LYS A 231 8.18 -20.13 -3.96
C LYS A 231 9.67 -20.49 -3.99
N THR A 232 10.02 -21.71 -4.41
CA THR A 232 11.40 -22.20 -4.45
C THR A 232 12.04 -22.10 -5.84
N GLU A 233 11.30 -22.45 -6.90
CA GLU A 233 11.83 -22.55 -8.26
C GLU A 233 11.84 -21.20 -8.98
N VAL A 234 10.78 -20.39 -8.79
CA VAL A 234 10.66 -19.07 -9.42
C VAL A 234 10.19 -18.02 -8.39
N PRO A 235 11.01 -17.73 -7.35
CA PRO A 235 10.68 -16.79 -6.28
C PRO A 235 10.10 -15.46 -6.76
N ALA A 236 10.68 -14.90 -7.83
CA ALA A 236 10.28 -13.61 -8.37
C ALA A 236 8.81 -13.59 -8.84
N LEU A 237 8.32 -14.68 -9.43
CA LEU A 237 6.94 -14.77 -9.91
C LEU A 237 5.96 -14.86 -8.74
N PHE A 238 6.27 -15.67 -7.71
CA PHE A 238 5.48 -15.71 -6.48
C PHE A 238 5.44 -14.34 -5.77
N LEU A 239 6.56 -13.61 -5.76
CA LEU A 239 6.61 -12.25 -5.18
C LEU A 239 5.77 -11.24 -5.96
N LYS A 240 5.68 -11.35 -7.30
CA LYS A 240 4.77 -10.51 -8.08
C LYS A 240 3.31 -10.88 -7.80
N TYR A 241 2.99 -12.17 -7.79
CA TYR A 241 1.66 -12.69 -7.48
C TYR A 241 1.15 -12.27 -6.09
N SER A 242 1.96 -12.44 -5.05
CA SER A 242 1.64 -11.94 -3.70
C SER A 242 1.53 -10.40 -3.64
N GLY A 243 2.21 -9.68 -4.54
CA GLY A 243 2.06 -8.25 -4.72
C GLY A 243 0.68 -7.86 -5.25
N CYS A 244 0.14 -8.60 -6.23
CA CYS A 244 -1.23 -8.42 -6.71
C CYS A 244 -2.24 -8.62 -5.57
N ILE A 245 -2.09 -9.69 -4.78
CA ILE A 245 -2.95 -9.97 -3.62
C ILE A 245 -2.89 -8.83 -2.61
N TYR A 246 -1.70 -8.33 -2.29
CA TYR A 246 -1.53 -7.18 -1.42
C TYR A 246 -2.27 -5.94 -1.93
N TYR A 247 -2.12 -5.62 -3.22
CA TYR A 247 -2.80 -4.50 -3.85
C TYR A 247 -4.32 -4.61 -3.73
N PHE A 248 -4.93 -5.73 -4.14
CA PHE A 248 -6.38 -5.87 -4.09
C PHE A 248 -6.92 -5.93 -2.67
N TYR A 249 -6.22 -6.61 -1.75
CA TYR A 249 -6.62 -6.68 -0.36
C TYR A 249 -6.61 -5.30 0.33
N GLU A 250 -5.59 -4.46 0.09
CA GLU A 250 -5.54 -3.09 0.65
C GLU A 250 -6.65 -2.18 0.15
N ASN A 251 -7.12 -2.42 -1.08
CA ASN A 251 -8.10 -1.58 -1.76
C ASN A 251 -9.54 -2.13 -1.67
N LEU A 252 -9.76 -3.25 -0.97
CA LEU A 252 -11.08 -3.86 -0.80
C LEU A 252 -12.14 -2.83 -0.33
N PRO A 253 -13.39 -2.95 -0.80
CA PRO A 253 -14.51 -2.18 -0.27
C PRO A 253 -14.67 -2.35 1.25
N ARG A 254 -15.28 -1.36 1.91
CA ARG A 254 -15.51 -1.43 3.38
C ARG A 254 -16.43 -2.56 3.80
N TYR A 255 -17.36 -2.94 2.93
CA TYR A 255 -18.31 -4.02 3.14
C TYR A 255 -17.99 -5.09 2.15
N THR A 256 -17.69 -6.26 2.71
CA THR A 256 -17.18 -7.40 1.97
C THR A 256 -17.91 -8.62 2.50
N ASP A 257 -18.47 -9.43 1.62
CA ASP A 257 -19.27 -10.61 1.99
C ASP A 257 -18.37 -11.74 2.51
N ARG A 258 -17.11 -11.77 2.05
CA ARG A 258 -16.11 -12.77 2.45
C ARG A 258 -15.04 -12.19 3.35
N ASN A 259 -14.38 -13.07 4.09
CA ASN A 259 -13.23 -12.70 4.91
C ASN A 259 -11.94 -13.29 4.32
N TYR A 260 -11.17 -12.44 3.64
CA TYR A 260 -9.88 -12.81 3.03
C TYR A 260 -8.69 -12.72 4.00
N ASP A 261 -8.92 -12.41 5.29
CA ASP A 261 -7.84 -12.21 6.27
C ASP A 261 -6.95 -13.45 6.46
N ALA A 262 -7.55 -14.64 6.43
CA ALA A 262 -6.81 -15.88 6.57
C ALA A 262 -5.91 -16.11 5.36
N PHE A 263 -6.46 -15.98 4.15
CA PHE A 263 -5.75 -16.12 2.89
C PHE A 263 -4.62 -15.10 2.76
N PHE A 264 -4.91 -13.81 2.98
CA PHE A 264 -3.91 -12.75 2.93
C PHE A 264 -2.74 -13.01 3.90
N ARG A 265 -3.02 -13.43 5.13
CA ARG A 265 -1.98 -13.77 6.12
C ARG A 265 -1.13 -14.95 5.66
N TYR A 266 -1.74 -15.98 5.09
CA TYR A 266 -1.03 -17.15 4.57
C TYR A 266 -0.05 -16.75 3.44
N VAL A 267 -0.52 -15.97 2.48
CA VAL A 267 0.29 -15.48 1.36
C VAL A 267 1.44 -14.58 1.83
N MET A 268 1.18 -13.70 2.82
CA MET A 268 2.21 -12.84 3.39
C MET A 268 3.29 -13.62 4.14
N LEU A 269 2.95 -14.72 4.82
CA LEU A 269 3.94 -15.62 5.42
C LEU A 269 4.79 -16.30 4.35
N GLY A 270 4.17 -16.75 3.24
CA GLY A 270 4.90 -17.25 2.07
C GLY A 270 5.87 -16.20 1.51
N ARG A 271 5.44 -14.94 1.40
CA ARG A 271 6.27 -13.81 0.93
C ARG A 271 7.48 -13.57 1.84
N ILE A 272 7.29 -13.64 3.17
CA ILE A 272 8.38 -13.54 4.15
C ILE A 272 9.40 -14.67 3.96
N ALA A 273 8.91 -15.91 3.82
CA ALA A 273 9.77 -17.08 3.60
C ALA A 273 10.58 -16.94 2.30
N VAL A 274 9.94 -16.50 1.22
CA VAL A 274 10.62 -16.29 -0.06
C VAL A 274 11.69 -15.20 0.04
N PHE A 275 11.39 -14.04 0.64
CA PHE A 275 12.40 -12.98 0.82
C PHE A 275 13.59 -13.44 1.68
N ARG A 276 13.35 -14.27 2.70
CA ARG A 276 14.40 -14.89 3.50
C ARG A 276 15.30 -15.77 2.62
N ASN A 277 14.70 -16.65 1.83
CA ASN A 277 15.42 -17.63 1.02
C ASN A 277 16.27 -16.98 -0.08
N ILE A 278 15.84 -15.86 -0.65
CA ILE A 278 16.60 -15.12 -1.67
C ILE A 278 17.57 -14.08 -1.10
N GLY A 279 17.66 -13.95 0.23
CA GLY A 279 18.58 -13.00 0.89
C GLY A 279 18.14 -11.53 0.88
N GLU A 280 16.89 -11.24 0.52
CA GLU A 280 16.32 -9.89 0.43
C GLU A 280 15.75 -9.45 1.80
N LEU A 281 16.65 -9.36 2.78
CA LEU A 281 16.30 -9.23 4.20
C LEU A 281 15.56 -7.94 4.55
N ASP A 282 15.80 -6.85 3.83
CA ASP A 282 15.11 -5.58 4.08
C ASP A 282 13.64 -5.64 3.61
N LYS A 283 13.39 -6.21 2.44
CA LYS A 283 12.03 -6.47 1.94
C LYS A 283 11.30 -7.47 2.83
N MET A 284 12.00 -8.47 3.36
CA MET A 284 11.45 -9.39 4.38
C MET A 284 10.96 -8.62 5.61
N SER A 285 11.79 -7.73 6.15
CA SER A 285 11.49 -6.91 7.33
C SER A 285 10.30 -5.99 7.14
N ASP A 286 10.22 -5.34 5.97
CA ASP A 286 9.06 -4.53 5.61
C ASP A 286 7.79 -5.37 5.49
N THR A 287 7.90 -6.59 4.97
CA THR A 287 6.78 -7.54 4.87
C THR A 287 6.33 -8.03 6.25
N ILE A 288 7.25 -8.33 7.18
CA ILE A 288 6.94 -8.67 8.58
C ILE A 288 6.22 -7.50 9.26
N TYR A 289 6.74 -6.29 9.07
CA TYR A 289 6.13 -5.08 9.61
C TYR A 289 4.69 -4.90 9.12
N LEU A 290 4.46 -5.05 7.81
CA LEU A 290 3.13 -4.99 7.22
C LEU A 290 2.21 -6.08 7.81
N PHE A 291 2.65 -7.34 7.81
CA PHE A 291 1.89 -8.46 8.39
C PHE A 291 1.45 -8.20 9.83
N MET A 292 2.36 -7.73 10.69
CA MET A 292 2.05 -7.42 12.09
C MET A 292 1.09 -6.23 12.22
N LYS A 293 1.25 -5.20 11.38
CA LYS A 293 0.37 -4.04 11.34
C LYS A 293 -1.07 -4.42 10.95
N TYR A 294 -1.28 -5.33 9.99
CA TYR A 294 -2.63 -5.82 9.68
C TYR A 294 -3.22 -6.63 10.81
N LYS A 295 -2.44 -7.57 11.37
CA LYS A 295 -2.87 -8.36 12.53
C LYS A 295 -3.30 -7.48 13.69
N ALA A 296 -2.60 -6.36 13.92
CA ALA A 296 -2.96 -5.37 14.93
C ALA A 296 -4.29 -4.64 14.63
N ASN A 297 -4.57 -4.30 13.37
CA ASN A 297 -5.81 -3.58 13.00
C ASN A 297 -7.08 -4.43 13.15
N GLN A 298 -6.96 -5.75 13.17
CA GLN A 298 -8.07 -6.66 13.42
C GLN A 298 -8.46 -6.74 14.90
N ILE A 299 -7.57 -6.30 15.80
CA ILE A 299 -7.77 -6.38 17.23
C ILE A 299 -8.64 -5.20 17.69
N ARG A 300 -9.61 -5.47 18.57
CA ARG A 300 -10.51 -4.46 19.15
C ARG A 300 -10.20 -4.22 20.63
N GLY A 301 -10.65 -3.08 21.16
CA GLY A 301 -10.56 -2.76 22.59
C GLY A 301 -9.15 -2.37 23.05
N ALA A 302 -8.85 -2.63 24.34
CA ALA A 302 -7.58 -2.24 24.98
C ALA A 302 -6.33 -2.81 24.30
N ASN A 303 -6.45 -3.99 23.68
CA ASN A 303 -5.35 -4.63 22.96
C ASN A 303 -4.93 -3.83 21.72
N LEU A 304 -5.87 -3.13 21.05
CA LEU A 304 -5.55 -2.25 19.92
C LEU A 304 -4.62 -1.11 20.33
N TYR A 305 -4.83 -0.54 21.52
CA TYR A 305 -3.99 0.52 22.05
C TYR A 305 -2.56 0.03 22.25
N TRP A 306 -2.38 -1.13 22.88
CA TRP A 306 -1.05 -1.74 23.06
C TRP A 306 -0.34 -2.00 21.73
N HIS A 307 -1.05 -2.50 20.72
CA HIS A 307 -0.44 -2.69 19.39
C HIS A 307 -0.03 -1.38 18.72
N LYS A 308 -0.81 -0.31 18.87
CA LYS A 308 -0.44 1.02 18.37
C LYS A 308 0.79 1.58 19.09
N VAL A 309 0.90 1.39 20.41
CA VAL A 309 2.08 1.75 21.20
C VAL A 309 3.30 0.95 20.71
N MET A 310 3.15 -0.35 20.48
CA MET A 310 4.22 -1.21 19.96
C MET A 310 4.65 -0.79 18.54
N ASP A 311 3.73 -0.49 17.62
CA ASP A 311 4.06 0.05 16.29
C ASP A 311 4.84 1.38 16.43
N TYR A 312 4.35 2.29 17.27
CA TYR A 312 4.94 3.61 17.43
C TYR A 312 6.39 3.57 17.93
N TYR A 313 6.66 2.79 18.98
CA TYR A 313 7.98 2.75 19.63
C TYR A 313 8.92 1.69 19.08
N THR A 314 8.43 0.54 18.62
CA THR A 314 9.29 -0.57 18.18
C THR A 314 9.13 -0.90 16.70
N GLY A 315 8.05 -0.44 16.06
CA GLY A 315 7.66 -0.91 14.73
C GLY A 315 7.55 -2.43 14.68
N PHE A 316 7.00 -3.04 15.73
CA PHE A 316 6.94 -4.49 15.94
C PHE A 316 8.31 -5.19 15.93
N GLY A 317 9.37 -4.47 16.29
CA GLY A 317 10.75 -4.98 16.32
C GLY A 317 11.52 -4.81 15.01
N GLU A 318 10.85 -4.45 13.91
CA GLU A 318 11.48 -4.32 12.59
C GLU A 318 12.14 -2.94 12.35
N LYS A 319 11.78 -1.95 13.19
CA LYS A 319 12.29 -0.57 13.14
C LYS A 319 12.94 -0.19 14.48
N PRO A 320 14.10 -0.80 14.83
CA PRO A 320 14.72 -0.66 16.15
C PRO A 320 15.02 0.79 16.54
N PHE A 321 15.42 1.63 15.58
CA PHE A 321 15.68 3.06 15.83
C PHE A 321 14.46 3.85 16.33
N ARG A 322 13.23 3.34 16.19
CA ARG A 322 12.05 3.96 16.82
C ARG A 322 12.13 3.92 18.35
N LEU A 323 12.90 3.02 18.96
CA LEU A 323 13.12 2.97 20.40
C LEU A 323 13.84 4.21 20.93
N LEU A 324 14.59 4.93 20.09
CA LEU A 324 15.15 6.24 20.48
C LEU A 324 14.04 7.23 20.84
N LYS A 325 12.84 7.12 20.23
CA LYS A 325 11.69 7.93 20.64
C LYS A 325 11.20 7.54 22.02
N LEU A 326 11.17 6.25 22.34
CA LEU A 326 10.80 5.78 23.69
C LEU A 326 11.80 6.30 24.71
N TYR A 327 13.10 6.19 24.41
CA TYR A 327 14.16 6.76 25.24
C TYR A 327 13.93 8.25 25.49
N LEU A 328 13.70 9.05 24.44
CA LEU A 328 13.44 10.49 24.58
C LEU A 328 12.13 10.78 25.34
N THR A 329 11.08 9.98 25.15
CA THR A 329 9.82 10.12 25.91
C THR A 329 10.04 9.86 27.40
N VAL A 330 10.75 8.77 27.75
CA VAL A 330 11.10 8.46 29.14
C VAL A 330 11.97 9.57 29.72
N GLN A 331 12.98 10.05 28.98
CA GLN A 331 13.83 11.16 29.37
C GLN A 331 13.02 12.42 29.73
N VAL A 332 12.02 12.78 28.91
CA VAL A 332 11.16 13.95 29.16
C VAL A 332 10.27 13.74 30.39
N ILE A 333 9.71 12.54 30.56
CA ILE A 333 8.88 12.21 31.74
C ILE A 333 9.72 12.33 33.01
N PHE A 334 10.88 11.69 33.07
CA PHE A 334 11.77 11.76 34.23
C PHE A 334 12.37 13.14 34.41
N PHE A 335 12.57 13.91 33.34
CA PHE A 335 12.99 15.30 33.46
C PHE A 335 11.95 16.10 34.23
N ILE A 336 10.67 15.98 33.87
CA ILE A 336 9.59 16.69 34.58
C ILE A 336 9.46 16.19 36.04
N LEU A 337 9.58 14.88 36.28
CA LEU A 337 9.41 14.31 37.63
C LEU A 337 10.59 14.64 38.56
N MET A 338 11.82 14.64 38.04
CA MET A 338 13.04 14.83 38.83
C MET A 338 13.51 16.29 38.87
N TYR A 339 12.90 17.19 38.08
CA TYR A 339 13.30 18.59 38.08
C TYR A 339 13.11 19.20 39.48
N PRO A 340 14.14 19.86 40.05
CA PRO A 340 14.11 20.35 41.43
C PRO A 340 13.30 21.64 41.53
N TYR A 341 11.97 21.54 41.48
CA TYR A 341 11.06 22.63 41.82
C TYR A 341 11.12 22.91 43.32
N SER A 342 10.84 24.16 43.72
CA SER A 342 10.82 24.59 45.13
C SER A 342 9.82 23.81 46.00
N TRP A 343 8.82 23.19 45.37
CA TRP A 343 7.78 22.38 45.98
C TRP A 343 7.85 20.90 45.57
N SER A 344 8.94 20.49 44.91
CA SER A 344 9.13 19.10 44.53
C SER A 344 9.40 18.25 45.78
N PRO A 345 8.72 17.12 45.96
CA PRO A 345 9.06 16.16 47.00
C PRO A 345 10.33 15.36 46.66
N ILE A 346 10.93 15.59 45.49
CA ILE A 346 12.12 14.88 45.01
C ILE A 346 13.35 15.71 45.32
N GLU A 347 14.24 15.14 46.12
CA GLU A 347 15.50 15.78 46.50
C GLU A 347 16.68 15.05 45.87
N LEU A 348 17.47 15.78 45.09
CA LEU A 348 18.72 15.32 44.49
C LEU A 348 19.88 16.03 45.17
N LYS A 349 20.87 15.28 45.64
CA LYS A 349 22.15 15.82 46.08
C LYS A 349 22.94 16.19 44.83
N GLY A 350 23.48 17.41 44.79
CA GLY A 350 24.26 17.94 43.66
C GLY A 350 23.50 18.88 42.73
N ILE A 351 22.18 19.05 42.92
CA ILE A 351 21.39 20.09 42.23
C ILE A 351 20.55 20.82 43.28
N LEU A 352 20.73 22.13 43.44
CA LEU A 352 19.98 22.91 44.41
C LEU A 352 18.74 23.55 43.77
N PRO A 353 17.60 23.65 44.49
CA PRO A 353 16.40 24.32 43.98
C PRO A 353 16.65 25.79 43.60
N ASP A 354 17.60 26.44 44.26
CA ASP A 354 17.94 27.86 44.07
C ASP A 354 18.97 28.09 42.95
N ASP A 355 19.48 27.02 42.33
CA ASP A 355 20.39 27.14 41.20
C ASP A 355 19.73 27.86 40.00
N PRO A 356 20.52 28.52 39.13
CA PRO A 356 20.02 29.11 37.90
C PRO A 356 19.25 28.08 37.06
N ILE A 357 18.14 28.51 36.44
CA ILE A 357 17.24 27.63 35.68
C ILE A 357 18.00 26.78 34.66
N TRP A 358 18.90 27.38 33.88
CA TRP A 358 19.71 26.65 32.90
C TRP A 358 20.63 25.60 33.53
N SER A 359 21.25 25.91 34.68
CA SER A 359 22.08 24.95 35.42
C SER A 359 21.26 23.76 35.89
N LYS A 360 20.07 24.00 36.45
CA LYS A 360 19.14 22.95 36.87
C LYS A 360 18.69 22.07 35.72
N MET A 361 18.31 22.69 34.60
CA MET A 361 17.89 21.97 33.40
C MET A 361 18.99 21.06 32.88
N VAL A 362 20.21 21.58 32.70
CA VAL A 362 21.35 20.79 32.20
C VAL A 362 21.73 19.68 33.17
N SER A 363 21.80 19.98 34.47
CA SER A 363 22.15 18.99 35.50
C SER A 363 21.10 17.89 35.63
N THR A 364 19.82 18.23 35.52
CA THR A 364 18.72 17.23 35.54
C THR A 364 18.75 16.36 34.27
N LEU A 365 18.96 16.96 33.10
CA LEU A 365 19.10 16.19 31.85
C LEU A 365 20.32 15.27 31.88
N TYR A 366 21.45 15.75 32.41
CA TYR A 366 22.66 14.97 32.61
C TYR A 366 22.41 13.81 33.58
N PHE A 367 21.82 14.08 34.75
CA PHE A 367 21.50 13.06 35.74
C PHE A 367 20.58 11.96 35.18
N ASN A 368 19.50 12.34 34.51
CA ASN A 368 18.57 11.38 33.92
C ASN A 368 19.23 10.58 32.79
N SER A 369 20.06 11.22 31.95
CA SER A 369 20.76 10.52 30.86
C SER A 369 21.72 9.46 31.40
N THR A 370 22.50 9.82 32.42
CA THR A 370 23.47 8.92 33.04
C THR A 370 22.79 7.81 33.85
N THR A 371 21.60 8.07 34.39
CA THR A 371 20.76 7.09 35.08
C THR A 371 20.12 6.11 34.09
N LEU A 372 19.52 6.59 33.00
CA LEU A 372 18.93 5.76 31.94
C LEU A 372 19.96 4.90 31.20
N LEU A 373 21.16 5.44 30.96
CA LEU A 373 22.28 4.69 30.37
C LEU A 373 23.05 3.85 31.40
N THR A 374 22.59 3.82 32.64
CA THR A 374 23.20 3.05 33.75
C THR A 374 24.69 3.31 33.95
N SER A 375 25.17 4.51 33.58
CA SER A 375 26.59 4.89 33.68
C SER A 375 26.97 5.42 35.07
N VAL A 376 26.00 5.99 35.80
CA VAL A 376 26.04 6.44 37.21
C VAL A 376 27.41 6.93 37.70
N TYR A 377 27.72 8.21 37.46
CA TYR A 377 28.99 8.82 37.87
C TYR A 377 29.05 9.26 39.36
N GLY A 378 27.90 9.39 40.03
CA GLY A 378 27.79 9.63 41.47
C GLY A 378 27.97 11.08 41.92
N ASP A 379 28.18 12.01 41.00
CA ASP A 379 28.23 13.45 41.21
C ASP A 379 26.85 14.04 41.57
N ILE A 380 25.79 13.49 40.98
CA ILE A 380 24.40 13.75 41.36
C ILE A 380 23.79 12.45 41.87
N SER A 381 23.11 12.49 43.03
CA SER A 381 22.57 11.28 43.67
C SER A 381 21.22 11.53 44.36
N PRO A 382 20.33 10.52 44.45
CA PRO A 382 19.05 10.68 45.12
C PRO A 382 19.23 10.82 46.63
N ASN A 383 18.72 11.92 47.22
CA ASN A 383 18.87 12.22 48.64
C ASN A 383 17.80 11.52 49.49
N ASN A 384 16.55 11.52 49.02
CA ASN A 384 15.41 10.99 49.77
C ASN A 384 14.82 9.69 49.16
N ALA A 385 13.91 9.05 49.90
CA ALA A 385 13.34 7.75 49.51
C ALA A 385 12.56 7.80 48.18
N TRP A 386 11.86 8.91 47.92
CA TRP A 386 11.11 9.10 46.66
C TRP A 386 12.03 9.24 45.46
N ALA A 387 13.11 10.03 45.58
CA ALA A 387 14.12 10.14 44.55
C ALA A 387 14.77 8.77 44.26
N LYS A 388 15.09 7.99 45.31
CA LYS A 388 15.65 6.64 45.16
C LYS A 388 14.69 5.71 44.39
N LEU A 389 13.40 5.74 44.70
CA LEU A 389 12.40 4.94 44.00
C LEU A 389 12.30 5.31 42.52
N LEU A 390 12.25 6.61 42.20
CA LEU A 390 12.19 7.07 40.82
C LEU A 390 13.45 6.69 40.04
N VAL A 391 14.64 6.83 40.64
CA VAL A 391 15.91 6.39 40.03
C VAL A 391 15.89 4.89 39.73
N ILE A 392 15.38 4.05 40.64
CA ILE A 392 15.25 2.60 40.40
C ILE A 392 14.34 2.33 39.20
N ILE A 393 13.19 2.98 39.13
CA ILE A 393 12.25 2.83 37.99
C ILE A 393 12.91 3.30 36.69
N GLU A 394 13.60 4.44 36.73
CA GLU A 394 14.33 5.00 35.59
C GLU A 394 15.40 4.04 35.08
N GLN A 395 16.22 3.49 35.97
CA GLN A 395 17.26 2.51 35.63
C GLN A 395 16.67 1.23 35.01
N VAL A 396 15.57 0.71 35.56
CA VAL A 396 14.88 -0.47 35.00
C VAL A 396 14.37 -0.17 33.59
N LEU A 397 13.74 0.98 33.37
CA LEU A 397 13.27 1.39 32.05
C LEU A 397 14.41 1.65 31.07
N GLY A 398 15.51 2.24 31.55
CA GLY A 398 16.75 2.42 30.79
C GLY A 398 17.32 1.09 30.32
N TYR A 399 17.46 0.13 31.23
CA TYR A 399 17.90 -1.22 30.92
C TYR A 399 17.00 -1.91 29.89
N ILE A 400 15.68 -1.84 30.05
CA ILE A 400 14.71 -2.40 29.10
C ILE A 400 14.87 -1.74 27.72
N THR A 401 14.97 -0.41 27.67
CA THR A 401 15.00 0.34 26.40
C THR A 401 16.32 0.14 25.66
N CYS A 402 17.46 0.31 26.33
CA CYS A 402 18.79 0.11 25.76
C CYS A 402 19.05 -1.36 25.42
N GLY A 403 18.68 -2.28 26.32
CA GLY A 403 18.77 -3.72 26.07
C GLY A 403 17.93 -4.15 24.88
N SER A 404 16.69 -3.66 24.77
CA SER A 404 15.83 -3.93 23.61
C SER A 404 16.39 -3.34 22.33
N LEU A 405 16.96 -2.13 22.37
CA LEU A 405 17.56 -1.49 21.20
C LEU A 405 18.75 -2.31 20.68
N VAL A 406 19.65 -2.74 21.57
CA VAL A 406 20.78 -3.59 21.22
C VAL A 406 20.28 -4.92 20.69
N ALA A 407 19.39 -5.62 21.41
CA ALA A 407 18.86 -6.91 21.00
C ALA A 407 18.18 -6.87 19.62
N LEU A 408 17.33 -5.87 19.36
CA LEU A 408 16.66 -5.72 18.07
C LEU A 408 17.61 -5.31 16.95
N THR A 409 18.62 -4.48 17.24
CA THR A 409 19.65 -4.10 16.26
C THR A 409 20.51 -5.30 15.90
N LEU A 410 20.96 -6.08 16.89
CA LEU A 410 21.71 -7.31 16.67
C LEU A 410 20.86 -8.34 15.92
N ARG A 411 19.59 -8.52 16.28
CA ARG A 411 18.66 -9.37 15.52
C ARG A 411 18.56 -8.92 14.06
N LYS A 412 18.53 -7.61 13.80
CA LYS A 412 18.46 -7.05 12.45
C LYS A 412 19.78 -7.18 11.67
N TRP A 413 20.92 -7.12 12.34
CA TRP A 413 22.24 -7.28 11.73
C TRP A 413 22.60 -8.74 11.48
N PHE A 414 22.28 -9.62 12.42
CA PHE A 414 22.64 -11.04 12.33
C PHE A 414 21.58 -11.91 11.68
N ARG A 415 20.35 -11.41 11.50
CA ARG A 415 19.17 -12.06 10.86
C ARG A 415 19.40 -13.56 10.54
N TYR A 416 19.43 -14.37 11.60
CA TYR A 416 19.32 -15.83 11.54
C TYR A 416 17.86 -16.23 11.35
#